data_AF-V2Q8R7-F1
#
_entry.id   AF-V2Q8R7-F1
#
_cell.length_a   1.000
_cell.length_b   1.000
_cell.length_c   1.000
_cell.angle_alpha   90.00
_cell.angle_beta   90.00
_cell.angle_gamma   90.00
#
_symmetry.space_group_name_H-M   'P 1'
#
loop_
_entity.id
_entity.type
_entity.pdbx_description
1 polymer ?
#
loop_
_entity_poly.entity_id
_entity_poly.type
_entity_poly.pdbx_seq_one_letter_code
_entity_poly.pdbx_strand_id
1 'polypeptide(L)'
;MARLIYASCFIFIFSFSGFCAEQMQHTDIAGTYRIVFFGSQVVKHEKEKDSALDGIADKFYISNNCKKAQELYPAIINHGLRNKCNTVTQSKILDGIVSISYDNANYLHIKSRLQMEGGVVDMSASDRYQYTVYAPIKYGNTLKGKGIVSWNYDSTNNRPSSNSVSFLESPFYITKLGKDILRIDITLVGKNVKVIDKMIKIDAVNTIILEKMDMRSTDLENKIQKQFAKIK
;
A
#
# COMPACT_ATOMS: atom_id res chain seq x y z
N MET A 1 28.09 -60.98 -49.71
CA MET A 1 26.93 -61.23 -48.83
C MET A 1 27.12 -60.42 -47.55
N ALA A 2 26.53 -59.23 -47.47
CA ALA A 2 26.63 -58.35 -46.31
C ALA A 2 25.28 -58.34 -45.59
N ARG A 3 25.24 -58.78 -44.33
CA ARG A 3 24.04 -58.71 -43.48
C ARG A 3 24.02 -57.35 -42.80
N LEU A 4 23.07 -56.51 -43.24
CA LEU A 4 22.67 -55.29 -42.54
C LEU A 4 22.06 -55.65 -41.18
N ILE A 5 22.57 -55.02 -40.13
CA ILE A 5 21.93 -54.99 -38.81
C ILE A 5 20.88 -53.88 -38.86
N TYR A 6 19.60 -54.27 -38.84
CA TYR A 6 18.48 -53.36 -38.70
C TYR A 6 18.43 -52.85 -37.24
N ALA A 7 18.78 -51.59 -37.04
CA ALA A 7 18.42 -50.86 -35.83
C ALA A 7 16.96 -50.39 -35.97
N SER A 8 16.05 -51.09 -35.30
CA SER A 8 14.64 -50.72 -35.22
C SER A 8 14.50 -49.42 -34.42
N CYS A 9 14.38 -48.31 -35.14
CA CYS A 9 14.01 -47.01 -34.61
C CYS A 9 12.51 -47.06 -34.25
N PHE A 10 12.19 -47.29 -32.97
CA PHE A 10 10.84 -47.06 -32.47
C PHE A 10 10.61 -45.55 -32.43
N ILE A 11 9.84 -45.07 -33.39
CA ILE A 11 9.32 -43.70 -33.45
C ILE A 11 8.26 -43.59 -32.35
N PHE A 12 8.64 -42.99 -31.21
CA PHE A 12 7.68 -42.33 -30.33
C PHE A 12 7.67 -40.85 -30.71
N ILE A 13 6.63 -40.42 -31.43
CA ILE A 13 6.31 -39.01 -31.61
C ILE A 13 5.75 -38.52 -30.27
N PHE A 14 6.62 -38.01 -29.41
CA PHE A 14 6.24 -37.01 -28.42
C PHE A 14 7.12 -35.78 -28.65
N SER A 15 6.56 -34.85 -29.41
CA SER A 15 6.97 -33.46 -29.43
C SER A 15 6.82 -32.87 -28.02
N PHE A 16 7.88 -32.96 -27.22
CA PHE A 16 8.03 -32.19 -25.98
C PHE A 16 9.33 -31.38 -26.02
N SER A 17 9.52 -30.63 -27.12
CA SER A 17 10.23 -29.34 -27.04
C SER A 17 9.30 -28.34 -26.35
N GLY A 18 9.09 -28.53 -25.05
CA GLY A 18 8.08 -27.80 -24.28
C GLY A 18 8.34 -27.75 -22.77
N PHE A 19 9.58 -28.00 -22.34
CA PHE A 19 9.99 -27.92 -20.93
C PHE A 19 11.14 -26.94 -20.73
N CYS A 20 11.00 -25.72 -21.27
CA CYS A 20 11.78 -24.54 -20.88
C CYS A 20 11.02 -23.23 -21.15
N ALA A 21 9.69 -23.29 -21.30
CA ALA A 21 8.89 -22.12 -21.66
C ALA A 21 7.51 -22.11 -20.97
N GLU A 22 7.44 -22.34 -19.65
CA GLU A 22 6.29 -21.91 -18.84
C GLU A 22 6.51 -21.95 -17.32
N GLN A 23 7.76 -21.78 -16.86
CA GLN A 23 8.09 -21.54 -15.45
C GLN A 23 8.67 -20.11 -15.24
N MET A 24 8.25 -19.18 -16.10
CA MET A 24 8.48 -17.73 -16.02
C MET A 24 7.15 -16.98 -16.16
N GLN A 25 6.12 -17.45 -15.47
CA GLN A 25 5.10 -16.58 -14.93
C GLN A 25 5.04 -16.94 -13.45
N HIS A 26 4.71 -15.98 -12.57
CA HIS A 26 4.29 -16.27 -11.20
C HIS A 26 5.22 -15.94 -10.01
N THR A 27 6.37 -15.28 -10.19
CA THR A 27 7.28 -14.86 -9.08
C THR A 27 7.54 -13.35 -8.96
N ASP A 28 6.86 -12.50 -9.74
CA ASP A 28 7.43 -11.17 -10.05
C ASP A 28 7.17 -10.05 -9.02
N ILE A 29 6.16 -10.18 -8.15
CA ILE A 29 5.80 -9.11 -7.19
C ILE A 29 6.29 -9.33 -5.76
N ALA A 30 6.83 -10.51 -5.44
CA ALA A 30 7.45 -10.72 -4.14
C ALA A 30 8.77 -9.94 -4.06
N GLY A 31 9.05 -9.44 -2.87
CA GLY A 31 10.25 -8.68 -2.57
C GLY A 31 10.03 -7.60 -1.53
N THR A 32 11.08 -6.80 -1.34
CA THR A 32 11.06 -5.62 -0.49
C THR A 32 11.00 -4.39 -1.37
N TYR A 33 10.12 -3.45 -1.02
CA TYR A 33 9.88 -2.24 -1.77
C TYR A 33 10.02 -1.02 -0.87
N ARG A 34 10.57 0.08 -1.42
CA ARG A 34 10.47 1.41 -0.82
C ARG A 34 9.19 2.09 -1.25
N ILE A 35 8.56 2.82 -0.33
CA ILE A 35 7.45 3.72 -0.66
C ILE A 35 8.03 5.02 -1.23
N VAL A 36 7.76 5.28 -2.51
CA VAL A 36 8.20 6.50 -3.21
C VAL A 36 7.11 7.56 -3.28
N PHE A 37 5.85 7.13 -3.15
CA PHE A 37 4.70 8.03 -3.07
C PHE A 37 3.68 7.49 -2.07
N PHE A 38 3.12 8.41 -1.30
CA PHE A 38 1.93 8.22 -0.51
C PHE A 38 0.95 9.36 -0.82
N GLY A 39 -0.31 9.02 -0.98
CA GLY A 39 -1.42 9.94 -1.12
C GLY A 39 -2.61 9.42 -0.32
N SER A 40 -3.33 10.29 0.37
CA SER A 40 -4.54 9.93 1.12
C SER A 40 -5.62 10.98 0.89
N GLN A 41 -6.78 10.50 0.45
CA GLN A 41 -7.99 11.29 0.23
C GLN A 41 -9.09 10.82 1.16
N VAL A 42 -9.73 11.75 1.87
CA VAL A 42 -10.99 11.48 2.56
C VAL A 42 -12.13 11.46 1.53
N VAL A 43 -12.86 10.34 1.47
CA VAL A 43 -13.98 10.15 0.52
C VAL A 43 -15.34 10.21 1.20
N LYS A 44 -15.38 9.90 2.50
CA LYS A 44 -16.58 10.04 3.33
C LYS A 44 -16.14 10.43 4.74
N HIS A 45 -16.95 11.22 5.41
CA HIS A 45 -16.85 11.45 6.85
C HIS A 45 -18.26 11.44 7.44
N GLU A 46 -18.37 11.04 8.70
CA GLU A 46 -19.63 11.19 9.42
C GLU A 46 -19.86 12.69 9.67
N LYS A 47 -21.04 13.19 9.30
CA LYS A 47 -21.38 14.60 9.50
C LYS A 47 -21.35 14.90 10.99
N GLU A 48 -20.46 15.81 11.37
CA GLU A 48 -20.41 16.31 12.73
C GLU A 48 -21.58 17.24 12.99
N LYS A 49 -22.14 17.19 14.21
CA LYS A 49 -23.17 18.15 14.64
C LYS A 49 -22.61 19.58 14.77
N ASP A 50 -21.29 19.69 14.87
CA ASP A 50 -20.56 20.95 14.97
C ASP A 50 -20.09 21.42 13.60
N SER A 51 -20.80 22.39 13.03
CA SER A 51 -20.59 22.90 11.66
C SER A 51 -19.19 23.46 11.38
N ALA A 52 -18.43 23.85 12.41
CA ALA A 52 -17.09 24.41 12.24
C ALA A 52 -16.03 23.34 11.87
N LEU A 53 -16.25 22.09 12.28
CA LEU A 53 -15.36 20.96 12.04
C LEU A 53 -15.81 20.09 10.86
N ASP A 54 -17.06 20.28 10.43
CA ASP A 54 -17.62 19.57 9.28
C ASP A 54 -16.77 19.85 8.02
N GLY A 55 -16.27 18.78 7.41
CA GLY A 55 -15.41 18.88 6.24
C GLY A 55 -14.05 19.53 6.47
N ILE A 56 -13.45 19.44 7.68
CA ILE A 56 -12.02 19.79 7.81
C ILE A 56 -11.14 18.67 7.23
N ALA A 57 -11.49 17.40 7.47
CA ALA A 57 -10.68 16.28 7.01
C ALA A 57 -10.66 16.13 5.48
N ASP A 58 -11.73 16.52 4.78
CA ASP A 58 -11.80 16.49 3.31
C ASP A 58 -11.23 17.75 2.62
N LYS A 59 -10.83 18.78 3.39
CA LYS A 59 -10.12 19.96 2.85
C LYS A 59 -8.73 19.61 2.33
N PHE A 60 -8.11 18.55 2.84
CA PHE A 60 -6.70 18.27 2.58
C PHE A 60 -6.50 16.94 1.86
N TYR A 61 -5.61 16.95 0.87
CA TYR A 61 -5.07 15.73 0.30
C TYR A 61 -3.67 15.52 0.85
N ILE A 62 -3.47 14.44 1.59
CA ILE A 62 -2.24 14.21 2.32
C ILE A 62 -1.28 13.47 1.41
N SER A 63 -0.16 14.09 1.09
CA SER A 63 0.83 13.46 0.22
C SER A 63 2.24 13.94 0.51
N ASN A 64 3.20 13.07 0.19
CA ASN A 64 4.60 13.42 0.17
C ASN A 64 5.05 14.14 -1.11
N ASN A 65 4.19 14.22 -2.13
CA ASN A 65 4.51 14.86 -3.40
C ASN A 65 3.24 15.40 -4.08
N CYS A 66 2.91 16.67 -3.84
CA CYS A 66 1.70 17.29 -4.39
C CYS A 66 1.72 17.40 -5.92
N LYS A 67 2.88 17.60 -6.54
CA LYS A 67 2.99 17.61 -8.01
C LYS A 67 2.58 16.24 -8.57
N LYS A 68 3.09 15.16 -7.98
CA LYS A 68 2.73 13.80 -8.41
C LYS A 68 1.26 13.49 -8.14
N ALA A 69 0.72 13.95 -7.02
CA ALA A 69 -0.71 13.80 -6.73
C ALA A 69 -1.59 14.49 -7.79
N GLN A 70 -1.21 15.69 -8.23
CA GLN A 70 -1.91 16.42 -9.31
C GLN A 70 -1.82 15.69 -10.66
N GLU A 71 -0.67 15.09 -10.98
CA GLU A 71 -0.52 14.27 -12.20
C GLU A 71 -1.42 13.03 -12.17
N LEU A 72 -1.52 12.37 -11.01
CA LEU A 72 -2.32 11.14 -10.85
C LEU A 72 -3.83 11.44 -10.79
N TYR A 73 -4.21 12.57 -10.18
CA TYR A 73 -5.60 12.89 -9.86
C TYR A 73 -5.96 14.35 -10.17
N PRO A 74 -5.82 14.81 -11.43
CA PRO A 74 -6.01 16.22 -11.79
C PRO A 74 -7.43 16.74 -11.52
N ALA A 75 -8.44 15.87 -11.58
CA ALA A 75 -9.83 16.22 -11.31
C ALA A 75 -10.17 16.34 -9.81
N ILE A 76 -9.33 15.80 -8.93
CA ILE A 76 -9.60 15.70 -7.49
C ILE A 76 -8.78 16.72 -6.72
N ILE A 77 -7.50 16.88 -7.06
CA ILE A 77 -6.59 17.73 -6.31
C ILE A 77 -6.91 19.21 -6.53
N ASN A 78 -6.91 19.97 -5.43
CA ASN A 78 -7.21 21.40 -5.41
C ASN A 78 -8.61 21.77 -5.95
N HIS A 79 -9.53 20.80 -6.02
CA HIS A 79 -10.88 21.01 -6.53
C HIS A 79 -11.77 21.79 -5.53
N GLY A 80 -12.12 23.03 -5.88
CA GLY A 80 -12.93 23.90 -5.02
C GLY A 80 -12.22 24.20 -3.70
N LEU A 81 -12.86 23.87 -2.56
CA LEU A 81 -12.27 24.00 -1.22
C LEU A 81 -11.70 22.68 -0.66
N ARG A 82 -11.77 21.59 -1.42
CA ARG A 82 -11.38 20.24 -0.99
C ARG A 82 -10.04 19.80 -1.56
N ASN A 83 -9.48 18.75 -0.96
CA ASN A 83 -8.27 18.06 -1.44
C ASN A 83 -7.11 19.00 -1.76
N LYS A 84 -6.92 20.03 -0.94
CA LYS A 84 -5.82 20.97 -1.06
C LYS A 84 -4.50 20.24 -0.87
N CYS A 85 -3.65 20.35 -1.87
CA CYS A 85 -2.28 19.86 -1.86
C CYS A 85 -1.38 20.95 -2.45
N ASN A 86 -0.56 21.53 -1.60
CA ASN A 86 0.48 22.49 -1.92
C ASN A 86 1.75 22.20 -1.11
N THR A 87 2.82 22.94 -1.40
CA THR A 87 4.14 22.77 -0.76
C THR A 87 4.12 22.96 0.76
N VAL A 88 3.23 23.78 1.30
CA VAL A 88 3.09 24.02 2.75
C VAL A 88 2.42 22.84 3.44
N THR A 89 1.44 22.23 2.78
CA THR A 89 0.67 21.08 3.28
C THR A 89 1.35 19.74 3.02
N GLN A 90 2.37 19.70 2.16
CA GLN A 90 3.03 18.46 1.77
C GLN A 90 3.79 17.85 2.96
N SER A 91 3.67 16.53 3.15
CA SER A 91 4.43 15.79 4.14
C SER A 91 5.76 15.27 3.57
N LYS A 92 6.60 14.70 4.42
CA LYS A 92 7.81 13.98 4.05
C LYS A 92 7.70 12.54 4.52
N ILE A 93 8.07 11.60 3.66
CA ILE A 93 8.29 10.20 4.08
C ILE A 93 9.67 10.15 4.75
N LEU A 94 9.68 9.84 6.05
CA LEU A 94 10.91 9.58 6.80
C LEU A 94 11.40 8.16 6.55
N ASP A 95 10.49 7.19 6.62
CA ASP A 95 10.74 5.78 6.35
C ASP A 95 9.50 5.17 5.70
N GLY A 96 9.67 4.23 4.78
CA GLY A 96 8.56 3.68 4.03
C GLY A 96 8.96 2.39 3.33
N ILE A 97 8.56 1.25 3.89
CA ILE A 97 8.88 -0.07 3.33
C ILE A 97 7.61 -0.91 3.22
N VAL A 98 7.49 -1.65 2.13
CA VAL A 98 6.50 -2.70 1.94
C VAL A 98 7.22 -4.02 1.68
N SER A 99 6.82 -5.05 2.40
CA SER A 99 7.30 -6.41 2.21
C SER A 99 6.18 -7.26 1.68
N ILE A 100 6.43 -7.92 0.55
CA ILE A 100 5.48 -8.80 -0.14
C ILE A 100 6.12 -10.17 -0.22
N SER A 101 5.50 -11.19 0.38
CA SER A 101 6.00 -12.56 0.37
C SER A 101 4.90 -13.56 -0.01
N TYR A 102 5.31 -14.78 -0.32
CA TYR A 102 4.42 -15.92 -0.49
C TYR A 102 4.61 -16.92 0.64
N ASP A 103 3.54 -17.55 1.09
CA ASP A 103 3.64 -18.78 1.89
C ASP A 103 3.62 -20.04 1.01
N ASN A 104 3.82 -21.20 1.65
CA ASN A 104 3.84 -22.50 0.99
C ASN A 104 2.47 -22.90 0.38
N ALA A 105 1.38 -22.24 0.79
CA ALA A 105 0.04 -22.44 0.26
C ALA A 105 -0.29 -21.44 -0.88
N ASN A 106 0.71 -20.70 -1.35
CA ASN A 106 0.60 -19.65 -2.37
C ASN A 106 -0.37 -18.54 -1.96
N TYR A 107 -0.37 -18.12 -0.69
CA TYR A 107 -0.98 -16.84 -0.32
C TYR A 107 0.07 -15.74 -0.36
N LEU A 108 -0.31 -14.62 -0.96
CA LEU A 108 0.43 -13.38 -0.94
C LEU A 108 0.21 -12.68 0.41
N HIS A 109 1.29 -12.47 1.15
CA HIS A 109 1.31 -11.74 2.41
C HIS A 109 1.94 -10.37 2.18
N ILE A 110 1.29 -9.33 2.70
CA ILE A 110 1.74 -7.95 2.54
C ILE A 110 1.81 -7.31 3.91
N LYS A 111 2.96 -6.70 4.21
CA LYS A 111 3.17 -5.86 5.38
C LYS A 111 3.71 -4.52 4.91
N SER A 112 3.25 -3.43 5.49
CA SER A 112 3.82 -2.10 5.22
C SER A 112 4.13 -1.36 6.51
N ARG A 113 5.19 -0.57 6.47
CA ARG A 113 5.55 0.41 7.49
C ARG A 113 5.76 1.75 6.81
N LEU A 114 5.08 2.78 7.29
CA LEU A 114 5.20 4.15 6.81
C LEU A 114 5.39 5.11 7.98
N GLN A 115 6.39 5.98 7.88
CA GLN A 115 6.64 7.10 8.77
C GLN A 115 6.60 8.39 7.96
N MET A 116 5.72 9.31 8.35
CA MET A 116 5.55 10.61 7.73
C MET A 116 5.68 11.74 8.74
N GLU A 117 6.11 12.90 8.27
CA GLU A 117 6.28 14.09 9.09
C GLU A 117 5.97 15.35 8.29
N GLY A 118 5.48 16.39 8.97
CA GLY A 118 5.23 17.69 8.37
C GLY A 118 3.90 17.78 7.64
N GLY A 119 3.54 19.00 7.27
CA GLY A 119 2.34 19.29 6.50
C GLY A 119 1.06 18.90 7.22
N VAL A 120 0.06 18.44 6.46
CA VAL A 120 -1.27 18.08 7.00
C VAL A 120 -1.30 16.80 7.82
N VAL A 121 -0.22 16.02 7.84
CA VAL A 121 -0.10 14.88 8.76
C VAL A 121 -0.06 15.38 10.21
N ASP A 122 0.64 16.49 10.47
CA ASP A 122 0.69 17.08 11.81
C ASP A 122 -0.62 17.79 12.19
N MET A 123 -1.43 18.17 11.19
CA MET A 123 -2.79 18.68 11.36
C MET A 123 -3.84 17.57 11.59
N SER A 124 -3.39 16.33 11.80
CA SER A 124 -4.14 15.17 12.28
C SER A 124 -5.07 14.46 11.28
N ALA A 125 -5.15 14.89 10.01
CA ALA A 125 -5.98 14.22 9.00
C ALA A 125 -5.42 12.86 8.50
N SER A 126 -4.19 12.48 8.90
CA SER A 126 -3.59 11.15 8.70
C SER A 126 -2.52 10.91 9.75
N ASP A 127 -1.89 9.74 9.67
CA ASP A 127 -1.07 9.16 10.72
C ASP A 127 0.41 9.32 10.39
N ARG A 128 1.19 9.87 11.33
CA ARG A 128 2.65 9.98 11.21
C ARG A 128 3.33 8.62 11.18
N TYR A 129 2.67 7.60 11.71
CA TYR A 129 3.18 6.24 11.71
C TYR A 129 2.07 5.25 11.35
N GLN A 130 2.35 4.32 10.46
CA GLN A 130 1.42 3.25 10.11
C GLN A 130 2.21 1.96 9.97
N TYR A 131 1.82 0.93 10.72
CA TYR A 131 2.23 -0.44 10.46
C TYR A 131 0.98 -1.25 10.13
N THR A 132 0.97 -1.82 8.92
CA THR A 132 -0.23 -2.43 8.33
C THR A 132 0.08 -3.85 7.90
N VAL A 133 -0.75 -4.79 8.33
CA VAL A 133 -0.77 -6.18 7.86
C VAL A 133 -2.07 -6.38 7.09
N TYR A 134 -1.95 -6.67 5.81
CA TYR A 134 -3.08 -6.87 4.92
C TYR A 134 -3.59 -8.31 5.06
N ALA A 135 -4.88 -8.52 4.79
CA ALA A 135 -5.42 -9.87 4.65
C ALA A 135 -4.71 -10.59 3.49
N PRO A 136 -4.38 -11.87 3.64
CA PRO A 136 -3.65 -12.61 2.61
C PRO A 136 -4.51 -12.77 1.34
N ILE A 137 -3.88 -12.65 0.17
CA ILE A 137 -4.56 -12.88 -1.12
C ILE A 137 -4.11 -14.24 -1.65
N LYS A 138 -5.05 -15.14 -1.95
CA LYS A 138 -4.72 -16.38 -2.64
C LYS A 138 -4.18 -16.08 -4.03
N TYR A 139 -2.99 -16.60 -4.33
CA TYR A 139 -2.34 -16.45 -5.63
C TYR A 139 -3.22 -17.03 -6.76
N GLY A 140 -3.22 -16.36 -7.92
CA GLY A 140 -4.08 -16.71 -9.06
C GLY A 140 -5.45 -16.00 -9.08
N ASN A 141 -5.82 -15.31 -8.00
CA ASN A 141 -6.92 -14.34 -8.04
C ASN A 141 -6.42 -13.00 -8.63
N THR A 142 -7.38 -12.13 -9.03
CA THR A 142 -7.07 -10.71 -9.27
C THR A 142 -6.27 -10.16 -8.09
N LEU A 143 -5.23 -9.33 -8.31
CA LEU A 143 -4.37 -8.74 -7.26
C LEU A 143 -5.17 -7.72 -6.41
N LYS A 144 -6.18 -8.24 -5.73
CA LYS A 144 -7.23 -7.55 -5.01
C LYS A 144 -7.49 -8.37 -3.76
N GLY A 145 -7.54 -7.68 -2.63
CA GLY A 145 -7.89 -8.25 -1.36
C GLY A 145 -8.92 -7.40 -0.65
N LYS A 146 -9.35 -7.90 0.49
CA LYS A 146 -10.27 -7.22 1.39
C LYS A 146 -9.86 -7.54 2.82
N GLY A 147 -9.65 -6.50 3.61
CA GLY A 147 -9.30 -6.60 5.00
C GLY A 147 -7.90 -6.10 5.30
N ILE A 148 -7.81 -5.28 6.34
CA ILE A 148 -6.58 -5.07 7.12
C ILE A 148 -6.71 -5.85 8.41
N VAL A 149 -5.81 -6.82 8.60
CA VAL A 149 -5.80 -7.72 9.76
C VAL A 149 -5.25 -6.98 10.98
N SER A 150 -4.20 -6.18 10.78
CA SER A 150 -3.56 -5.43 11.86
C SER A 150 -3.18 -4.05 11.35
N TRP A 151 -3.71 -3.02 11.99
CA TRP A 151 -3.28 -1.65 11.82
C TRP A 151 -2.85 -1.10 13.17
N ASN A 152 -1.55 -0.88 13.32
CA ASN A 152 -0.94 -0.53 14.60
C ASN A 152 -0.59 0.95 14.64
N TYR A 153 -1.53 1.75 15.10
CA TYR A 153 -1.35 3.19 15.26
C TYR A 153 -2.26 3.75 16.36
N ASP A 154 -1.71 4.66 17.17
CA ASP A 154 -2.42 5.42 18.20
C ASP A 154 -2.82 6.78 17.59
N SER A 155 -4.08 6.88 17.16
CA SER A 155 -4.61 8.10 16.53
C SER A 155 -4.72 9.30 17.45
N THR A 156 -4.77 9.07 18.76
CA THR A 156 -4.88 10.16 19.73
C THR A 156 -3.54 10.85 19.93
N ASN A 157 -2.46 10.08 19.99
CA ASN A 157 -1.11 10.57 20.29
C ASN A 157 -0.18 10.57 19.07
N ASN A 158 -0.67 10.12 17.91
CA ASN A 158 0.06 10.10 16.65
C ASN A 158 1.39 9.33 16.72
N ARG A 159 1.35 8.13 17.32
CA ARG A 159 2.52 7.28 17.60
C ARG A 159 2.22 5.81 17.30
N PRO A 160 3.23 4.92 17.21
CA PRO A 160 2.97 3.49 17.12
C PRO A 160 2.16 2.99 18.31
N SER A 161 1.22 2.10 18.05
CA SER A 161 0.46 1.40 19.08
C SER A 161 0.87 -0.07 19.11
N SER A 162 1.04 -0.61 20.32
CA SER A 162 1.13 -2.06 20.53
C SER A 162 -0.20 -2.75 20.25
N ASN A 163 -1.31 -2.05 20.47
CA ASN A 163 -2.66 -2.52 20.15
C ASN A 163 -2.93 -2.27 18.67
N SER A 164 -3.51 -3.27 17.99
CA SER A 164 -3.93 -3.15 16.60
C SER A 164 -5.43 -2.95 16.50
N VAL A 165 -5.85 -2.30 15.41
CA VAL A 165 -7.23 -2.24 14.96
C VAL A 165 -7.33 -2.98 13.65
N SER A 166 -8.44 -3.70 13.43
CA SER A 166 -8.71 -4.37 12.15
C SER A 166 -9.74 -3.60 11.34
N PHE A 167 -9.59 -3.61 10.02
CA PHE A 167 -10.56 -3.07 9.08
C PHE A 167 -10.92 -4.13 8.06
N LEU A 168 -11.71 -5.12 8.49
CA LEU A 168 -12.02 -6.31 7.69
C LEU A 168 -12.75 -6.00 6.38
N GLU A 169 -13.49 -4.89 6.35
CA GLU A 169 -14.26 -4.47 5.18
C GLU A 169 -13.47 -3.62 4.18
N SER A 170 -12.24 -3.22 4.52
CA SER A 170 -11.42 -2.31 3.71
C SER A 170 -10.84 -3.02 2.49
N PRO A 171 -11.27 -2.71 1.26
CA PRO A 171 -10.71 -3.31 0.06
C PRO A 171 -9.32 -2.73 -0.25
N PHE A 172 -8.49 -3.53 -0.89
CA PHE A 172 -7.23 -3.06 -1.46
C PHE A 172 -6.91 -3.75 -2.78
N TYR A 173 -6.11 -3.07 -3.61
CA TYR A 173 -5.77 -3.47 -4.97
C TYR A 173 -4.30 -3.20 -5.22
N ILE A 174 -3.64 -4.10 -5.94
CA ILE A 174 -2.24 -3.96 -6.35
C ILE A 174 -2.21 -3.91 -7.87
N THR A 175 -1.63 -2.83 -8.39
CA THR A 175 -1.46 -2.61 -9.83
C THR A 175 0.03 -2.59 -10.15
N LYS A 176 0.44 -3.36 -11.16
CA LYS A 176 1.80 -3.28 -11.70
C LYS A 176 1.88 -2.10 -12.67
N LEU A 177 2.71 -1.10 -12.36
CA LEU A 177 2.91 0.08 -13.21
C LEU A 177 4.14 -0.05 -14.11
N GLY A 178 5.03 -0.99 -13.79
CA GLY A 178 6.25 -1.30 -14.54
C GLY A 178 6.90 -2.56 -13.96
N LYS A 179 8.10 -2.91 -14.44
CA LYS A 179 8.83 -4.10 -13.95
C LYS A 179 9.03 -4.07 -12.44
N ASP A 180 9.56 -2.96 -11.93
CA ASP A 180 9.95 -2.80 -10.53
C ASP A 180 9.06 -1.79 -9.77
N ILE A 181 7.94 -1.38 -10.37
CA ILE A 181 7.03 -0.37 -9.79
C ILE A 181 5.64 -0.97 -9.59
N LEU A 182 5.17 -0.92 -8.34
CA LEU A 182 3.82 -1.32 -7.96
C LEU A 182 3.06 -0.14 -7.39
N ARG A 183 1.74 -0.19 -7.48
CA ARG A 183 0.83 0.71 -6.80
C ARG A 183 -0.12 -0.10 -5.95
N ILE A 184 -0.28 0.27 -4.69
CA ILE A 184 -1.31 -0.28 -3.80
C ILE A 184 -2.31 0.83 -3.52
N ASP A 185 -3.57 0.59 -3.85
CA ASP A 185 -4.68 1.42 -3.39
C ASP A 185 -5.43 0.68 -2.31
N ILE A 186 -5.69 1.35 -1.20
CA ILE A 186 -6.47 0.82 -0.08
C ILE A 186 -7.55 1.82 0.31
N THR A 187 -8.78 1.33 0.46
CA THR A 187 -9.86 2.11 1.05
C THR A 187 -10.04 1.70 2.50
N LEU A 188 -9.58 2.54 3.43
CA LEU A 188 -9.81 2.39 4.86
C LEU A 188 -11.22 2.85 5.20
N VAL A 189 -12.10 1.91 5.53
CA VAL A 189 -13.50 2.17 5.86
C VAL A 189 -13.64 2.34 7.37
N GLY A 190 -14.23 3.46 7.79
CA GLY A 190 -14.57 3.73 9.19
C GLY A 190 -13.37 3.96 10.11
N LYS A 191 -12.29 4.53 9.58
CA LYS A 191 -11.09 4.89 10.33
C LYS A 191 -11.35 6.08 11.23
N ASN A 192 -10.90 6.00 12.49
CA ASN A 192 -10.89 7.15 13.38
C ASN A 192 -9.64 8.01 13.13
N VAL A 193 -9.84 9.32 12.97
CA VAL A 193 -8.76 10.31 12.92
C VAL A 193 -9.03 11.40 13.93
N LYS A 194 -7.96 11.88 14.57
CA LYS A 194 -8.05 13.07 15.40
C LYS A 194 -8.07 14.27 14.46
N VAL A 195 -8.95 15.23 14.65
CA VAL A 195 -8.90 16.50 13.94
C VAL A 195 -9.00 17.58 15.00
N ILE A 196 -7.90 18.32 15.19
CA ILE A 196 -7.74 19.24 16.31
C ILE A 196 -7.87 18.44 17.62
N ASP A 197 -8.97 18.58 18.38
CA ASP A 197 -9.18 17.93 19.67
C ASP A 197 -10.37 16.95 19.68
N LYS A 198 -10.90 16.60 18.50
CA LYS A 198 -12.00 15.64 18.38
C LYS A 198 -11.61 14.44 17.53
N MET A 199 -12.18 13.28 17.87
CA MET A 199 -12.07 12.08 17.05
C MET A 199 -13.27 12.02 16.12
N ILE A 200 -13.02 11.91 14.81
CA ILE A 200 -14.06 11.72 13.80
C ILE A 200 -13.82 10.43 13.03
N LYS A 201 -14.89 9.87 12.47
CA LYS A 201 -14.83 8.66 11.65
C LYS A 201 -14.89 8.99 10.17
N ILE A 202 -13.94 8.46 9.41
CA ILE A 202 -13.77 8.72 7.99
C ILE A 202 -13.61 7.43 7.18
N ASP A 203 -13.98 7.51 5.91
CA ASP A 203 -13.47 6.60 4.89
C ASP A 203 -12.38 7.34 4.09
N ALA A 204 -11.23 6.69 3.91
CA ALA A 204 -10.10 7.26 3.19
C ALA A 204 -9.56 6.29 2.15
N VAL A 205 -9.20 6.82 0.98
CA VAL A 205 -8.45 6.08 -0.04
C VAL A 205 -6.98 6.48 0.06
N ASN A 206 -6.12 5.51 0.40
CA ASN A 206 -4.68 5.69 0.36
C ASN A 206 -4.10 5.05 -0.89
N THR A 207 -3.33 5.82 -1.64
CA THR A 207 -2.54 5.36 -2.78
C THR A 207 -1.07 5.34 -2.38
N ILE A 208 -0.42 4.19 -2.60
CA ILE A 208 0.97 3.96 -2.26
C ILE A 208 1.69 3.51 -3.53
N ILE A 209 2.69 4.24 -4.01
CA ILE A 209 3.55 3.77 -5.11
C ILE A 209 4.86 3.28 -4.52
N LEU A 210 5.27 2.12 -5.01
CA LEU A 210 6.34 1.29 -4.51
C LEU A 210 7.39 1.11 -5.60
N GLU A 211 8.65 1.12 -5.19
CA GLU A 211 9.78 0.76 -6.05
C GLU A 211 10.54 -0.40 -5.42
N LYS A 212 10.80 -1.43 -6.22
CA LYS A 212 11.45 -2.66 -5.76
C LYS A 212 12.89 -2.36 -5.37
N MET A 213 13.26 -2.79 -4.17
CA MET A 213 14.62 -2.68 -3.66
C MET A 213 15.35 -4.02 -3.73
N ASP A 214 14.64 -5.10 -3.39
CA ASP A 214 15.19 -6.45 -3.32
C ASP A 214 14.14 -7.47 -3.77
N MET A 215 14.61 -8.57 -4.36
CA MET A 215 13.79 -9.74 -4.69
C MET A 215 13.37 -10.51 -3.44
N ARG A 216 14.10 -10.37 -2.33
CA ARG A 216 13.80 -10.99 -1.04
C ARG A 216 12.87 -10.09 -0.23
N SER A 217 11.89 -10.71 0.40
CA SER A 217 11.00 -10.06 1.36
C SER A 217 11.69 -9.92 2.70
N THR A 218 11.65 -8.73 3.28
CA THR A 218 12.22 -8.45 4.60
C THR A 218 11.13 -8.54 5.66
N ASP A 219 11.42 -9.11 6.82
CA ASP A 219 10.49 -9.02 7.95
C ASP A 219 10.39 -7.58 8.46
N LEU A 220 9.17 -7.12 8.67
CA LEU A 220 8.90 -5.78 9.16
C LEU A 220 8.46 -5.82 10.61
N GLU A 221 9.12 -5.00 11.42
CA GLU A 221 8.74 -4.77 12.82
C GLU A 221 7.85 -3.53 12.94
N ASN A 222 6.89 -3.60 13.86
CA ASN A 222 6.10 -2.46 14.29
C ASN A 222 6.91 -1.55 15.22
N LYS A 223 7.83 -0.76 14.65
CA LYS A 223 8.69 0.15 15.41
C LYS A 223 9.08 1.38 14.59
N ILE A 224 9.17 2.53 15.25
CA ILE A 224 9.76 3.77 14.69
C ILE A 224 11.21 3.48 14.27
N GLN A 225 11.56 3.90 13.06
CA GLN A 225 12.91 3.74 12.52
C GLN A 225 13.70 5.04 12.56
N LYS A 226 13.00 6.18 12.40
CA LYS A 226 13.61 7.50 12.44
C LYS A 226 12.88 8.35 13.45
N GLN A 227 13.63 9.03 14.31
CA GLN A 227 13.03 9.94 15.27
C GLN A 227 12.32 11.07 14.52
N PHE A 228 11.10 11.35 14.97
CA PHE A 228 10.37 12.54 14.58
C PHE A 228 11.08 13.79 15.08
N ALA A 229 11.10 14.84 14.27
CA ALA A 229 11.47 16.17 14.73
C ALA A 229 10.55 16.58 15.89
N LYS A 230 11.14 17.19 16.91
CA LYS A 230 10.37 17.83 17.97
C LYS A 230 9.54 18.95 17.34
N ILE A 231 8.23 18.91 17.54
CA ILE A 231 7.35 20.04 17.20
C ILE A 231 7.83 21.20 18.09
N LYS A 232 8.28 22.28 17.48
CA LYS A 232 8.69 23.51 18.18
C LYS A 232 7.47 24.33 18.57
#